data_AF-R7USR6-F1
#
_entry.id   AF-R7USR6-F1
#
_cell.length_a   1.000
_cell.length_b   1.000
_cell.length_c   1.000
_cell.angle_alpha   90.00
_cell.angle_beta   90.00
_cell.angle_gamma   90.00
#
_symmetry.space_group_name_H-M   'P 1'
#
loop_
_entity.id
_entity.type
_entity.pdbx_description
1 polymer ?
#
loop_
_entity_poly.entity_id
_entity_poly.type
_entity_poly.pdbx_seq_one_letter_code
_entity_poly.pdbx_strand_id
1 'polypeptide(L)'
;MNLDDSGDEDCTALLAMSQGFERILSSSRMQHPLAGMLNFDDDAPPKITKGADRKPVANQGAPLSMRELLAKESEDRLIRIQLENAQRDSVLQSEKIASLESEVKSLRMKCDKDLQEFQRKENALNGNIAQLQEQIARNNSLLAITQRKLLLVTQERDAFQSVIARYKSELDKDIEIVTGERTDHTQCQALLTNVQAELDEANKLLKDALASAKESNLNRSRKISSSTSQENTELKGQIDELKRELEEKSAELECHKERRHLQGHYDPSTTQVLHLLNNPADDSRKKNASLVQDLRAENARLLERLKIMAQEGAAVDDLTLRVNEKMLGGVGSQEVEDLKEQLAKSELKNQRLGEAFKSTTKEFRSIVYKLLGYRVTITGNQRYEFMSMYAETPKDILCFTTASNGDVQILANDYSLSFGENCEHYLQTGNSIPAFLSSITLDLFSKQTILEQ
;
A
#
# COMPACT_ATOMS: atom_id res chain seq x y z
N MET A 1 14.47 -24.34 31.30
CA MET A 1 13.01 -24.20 31.17
C MET A 1 12.70 -22.71 31.21
N ASN A 2 11.82 -22.27 30.32
CA ASN A 2 11.42 -20.88 30.03
C ASN A 2 12.28 -20.21 28.95
N LEU A 3 12.06 -20.66 27.72
CA LEU A 3 12.21 -19.87 26.51
C LEU A 3 10.92 -20.05 25.71
N ASP A 4 10.54 -18.97 25.02
CA ASP A 4 9.55 -18.86 23.96
C ASP A 4 8.09 -18.60 24.38
N ASP A 5 7.78 -17.31 24.56
CA ASP A 5 6.41 -16.77 24.46
C ASP A 5 6.36 -15.40 23.73
N SER A 6 7.50 -14.88 23.26
CA SER A 6 7.59 -13.55 22.64
C SER A 6 7.32 -13.54 21.12
N GLY A 7 7.24 -14.70 20.47
CA GLY A 7 7.01 -14.81 19.03
C GLY A 7 5.53 -14.69 18.63
N ASP A 8 4.62 -15.07 19.52
CA ASP A 8 3.19 -15.08 19.26
C ASP A 8 2.53 -13.72 19.47
N GLU A 9 3.09 -12.87 20.35
CA GLU A 9 2.61 -11.50 20.56
C GLU A 9 2.88 -10.61 19.32
N ASP A 10 4.03 -10.75 18.67
CA ASP A 10 4.39 -9.97 17.48
C ASP A 10 3.57 -10.38 16.25
N CYS A 11 3.27 -11.68 16.10
CA CYS A 11 2.37 -12.15 15.04
C CYS A 11 0.93 -11.70 15.27
N THR A 12 0.48 -11.66 16.53
CA THR A 12 -0.86 -11.17 16.90
C THR A 12 -0.97 -9.65 16.69
N ALA A 13 0.10 -8.89 16.97
CA ALA A 13 0.16 -7.46 16.71
C ALA A 13 0.15 -7.12 15.21
N LEU A 14 0.87 -7.89 14.38
CA LEU A 14 0.84 -7.74 12.92
C LEU A 14 -0.52 -8.11 12.32
N LEU A 15 -1.18 -9.15 12.85
CA LEU A 15 -2.53 -9.53 12.45
C LEU A 15 -3.55 -8.44 12.83
N ALA A 16 -3.45 -7.88 14.03
CA ALA A 16 -4.28 -6.77 14.50
C ALA A 16 -4.05 -5.48 13.70
N MET A 17 -2.81 -5.20 13.29
CA MET A 17 -2.48 -4.07 12.41
C MET A 17 -3.03 -4.27 10.99
N SER A 18 -2.96 -5.48 10.44
CA SER A 18 -3.55 -5.79 9.12
C SER A 18 -5.08 -5.68 9.14
N GLN A 19 -5.73 -6.15 10.21
CA GLN A 19 -7.18 -6.05 10.42
C GLN A 19 -7.61 -4.59 10.70
N GLY A 20 -6.75 -3.80 11.34
CA GLY A 20 -6.92 -2.35 11.49
C GLY A 20 -6.83 -1.61 10.15
N PHE A 21 -5.88 -2.00 9.29
CA PHE A 21 -5.73 -1.43 7.95
C PHE A 21 -6.91 -1.81 7.04
N GLU A 22 -7.40 -3.05 7.09
CA GLU A 22 -8.61 -3.45 6.38
C GLU A 22 -9.88 -2.78 6.92
N ARG A 23 -9.97 -2.51 8.23
CA ARG A 23 -11.06 -1.69 8.81
C ARG A 23 -11.02 -0.23 8.35
N ILE A 24 -9.85 0.34 8.13
CA ILE A 24 -9.69 1.70 7.60
C ILE A 24 -10.04 1.75 6.11
N LEU A 25 -9.66 0.73 5.33
CA LEU A 25 -10.02 0.62 3.92
C LEU A 25 -11.52 0.30 3.71
N SER A 26 -12.14 -0.45 4.61
CA SER A 26 -13.59 -0.72 4.59
C SER A 26 -14.42 0.42 5.18
N SER A 27 -13.90 1.24 6.12
CA SER A 27 -14.60 2.44 6.60
C SER A 27 -14.58 3.58 5.58
N SER A 28 -13.62 3.59 4.64
CA SER A 28 -13.60 4.54 3.52
C SER A 28 -14.62 4.18 2.41
N ARG A 29 -15.35 3.08 2.54
CA ARG A 29 -16.34 2.60 1.55
C ARG A 29 -17.73 2.35 2.16
N MET A 30 -18.29 3.35 2.83
CA MET A 30 -19.74 3.50 3.11
C MET A 30 -20.05 4.99 2.93
N GLN A 31 -20.54 5.44 1.77
CA GLN A 31 -21.97 5.57 1.46
C GLN A 31 -22.82 6.01 2.67
N HIS A 32 -22.91 7.32 2.88
CA HIS A 32 -24.15 7.94 3.32
C HIS A 32 -24.65 8.88 2.20
N PRO A 33 -25.93 8.78 1.79
CA PRO A 33 -26.56 9.79 0.96
C PRO A 33 -26.89 11.00 1.84
N LEU A 34 -26.29 12.15 1.55
CA LEU A 34 -26.73 13.45 2.08
C LEU A 34 -28.07 13.80 1.42
N ALA A 35 -29.16 13.36 2.06
CA ALA A 35 -30.47 13.98 1.94
C ALA A 35 -30.48 15.20 2.88
N GLY A 36 -30.48 16.40 2.29
CA GLY A 36 -30.51 17.68 2.98
C GLY A 36 -31.05 18.77 2.06
N MET A 37 -32.38 18.86 2.03
CA MET A 37 -33.24 19.99 1.64
C MET A 37 -32.62 21.15 0.86
N LEU A 38 -32.98 21.24 -0.43
CA LEU A 38 -33.26 22.51 -1.10
C LEU A 38 -34.63 22.35 -1.78
N ASN A 39 -35.63 23.02 -1.21
CA ASN A 39 -36.96 23.16 -1.80
C ASN A 39 -36.83 23.97 -3.10
N PHE A 40 -37.25 23.38 -4.21
CA PHE A 40 -37.75 24.10 -5.37
C PHE A 40 -39.14 23.53 -5.65
N ASP A 41 -40.14 24.19 -5.09
CA ASP A 41 -41.54 24.02 -5.50
C ASP A 41 -41.73 24.61 -6.90
N ASP A 42 -42.56 23.89 -7.68
CA ASP A 42 -43.40 24.32 -8.79
C ASP A 42 -42.77 25.01 -10.02
N ASP A 43 -42.68 24.27 -11.13
CA ASP A 43 -43.58 24.55 -12.26
C ASP A 43 -43.57 23.39 -13.29
N ALA A 44 -44.74 22.78 -13.46
CA ALA A 44 -45.00 21.75 -14.46
C ALA A 44 -45.03 22.34 -15.88
N PRO A 45 -44.57 21.61 -16.92
CA PRO A 45 -44.67 22.06 -18.30
C PRO A 45 -46.14 22.03 -18.78
N PRO A 46 -46.65 23.07 -19.48
CA PRO A 46 -48.01 23.06 -19.98
C PRO A 46 -48.16 22.07 -21.14
N LYS A 47 -49.18 21.22 -21.01
CA LYS A 47 -49.66 20.28 -22.03
C LYS A 47 -50.07 21.04 -23.29
N ILE A 48 -49.53 20.62 -24.43
CA ILE A 48 -49.97 21.04 -25.76
C ILE A 48 -51.34 20.39 -26.02
N THR A 49 -52.42 21.16 -25.88
CA THR A 49 -53.73 20.82 -26.44
C THR A 49 -53.85 21.43 -27.84
N LYS A 50 -54.11 20.56 -28.82
CA LYS A 50 -54.47 20.93 -30.19
C LYS A 50 -55.85 21.61 -30.16
N GLY A 51 -55.88 22.92 -30.39
CA GLY A 51 -57.08 23.68 -30.70
C GLY A 51 -56.88 24.37 -32.04
N ALA A 52 -57.58 23.89 -33.07
CA ALA A 52 -57.63 24.51 -34.36
C ALA A 52 -58.47 25.80 -34.27
N ASP A 53 -57.90 26.93 -34.70
CA ASP A 53 -58.69 28.00 -35.30
C ASP A 53 -57.81 28.85 -36.22
N ARG A 54 -58.11 28.75 -37.52
CA ARG A 54 -57.55 29.60 -38.56
C ARG A 54 -58.29 30.94 -38.54
N LYS A 55 -57.58 32.06 -38.35
CA LYS A 55 -57.95 33.37 -38.92
C LYS A 55 -56.73 34.09 -39.50
N PRO A 56 -56.93 34.91 -40.54
CA PRO A 56 -55.90 35.19 -41.53
C PRO A 56 -54.94 36.32 -41.12
N VAL A 57 -53.75 36.22 -41.68
CA VAL A 57 -52.64 37.18 -41.61
C VAL A 57 -53.10 38.56 -42.07
N ALA A 58 -52.99 39.55 -41.17
CA ALA A 58 -52.98 40.97 -41.50
C ALA A 58 -51.62 41.55 -41.12
N ASN A 59 -50.85 41.83 -42.17
CA ASN A 59 -49.61 42.57 -42.18
C ASN A 59 -49.82 44.01 -41.70
N GLN A 60 -49.29 44.43 -40.54
CA GLN A 60 -49.09 45.84 -40.19
C GLN A 60 -47.84 45.99 -39.31
N GLY A 61 -46.82 46.67 -39.84
CA GLY A 61 -45.75 47.24 -39.02
C GLY A 61 -46.32 48.42 -38.22
N ALA A 62 -46.25 48.33 -36.89
CA ALA A 62 -46.46 49.46 -36.00
C ALA A 62 -45.09 49.91 -35.46
N PRO A 63 -44.77 51.23 -35.48
CA PRO A 63 -43.57 51.73 -34.84
C PRO A 63 -43.71 51.56 -33.31
N LEU A 64 -42.75 50.87 -32.70
CA LEU A 64 -42.64 50.72 -31.25
C LEU A 64 -42.61 52.11 -30.58
N SER A 65 -43.31 52.25 -29.45
CA SER A 65 -43.32 53.50 -28.70
C SER A 65 -41.93 53.78 -28.12
N MET A 66 -41.47 55.05 -28.12
CA MET A 66 -40.15 55.46 -27.62
C MET A 66 -39.85 54.98 -26.19
N ARG A 67 -40.90 54.78 -25.38
CA ARG A 67 -40.80 54.25 -24.02
C ARG A 67 -40.47 52.74 -23.97
N GLU A 68 -40.95 51.98 -24.95
CA GLU A 68 -40.67 50.53 -25.08
C GLU A 68 -39.26 50.28 -25.64
N LEU A 69 -38.78 51.17 -26.52
CA LEU A 69 -37.40 51.17 -27.01
C LEU A 69 -36.39 51.43 -25.88
N LEU A 70 -36.64 52.42 -25.02
CA LEU A 70 -35.78 52.72 -23.87
C LEU A 70 -35.77 51.61 -22.83
N ALA A 71 -36.91 50.94 -22.61
CA ALA A 71 -37.00 49.79 -21.72
C ALA A 71 -36.18 48.60 -22.25
N LYS A 72 -36.30 48.27 -23.54
CA LYS A 72 -35.48 47.24 -24.19
C LYS A 72 -33.99 47.56 -24.17
N GLU A 73 -33.60 48.82 -24.39
CA GLU A 73 -32.19 49.23 -24.27
C GLU A 73 -31.64 49.12 -22.84
N SER A 74 -32.49 49.23 -21.82
CA SER A 74 -32.09 49.04 -20.43
C SER A 74 -31.93 47.55 -20.07
N GLU A 75 -32.81 46.69 -20.59
CA GLU A 75 -32.71 45.23 -20.47
C GLU A 75 -31.48 44.69 -21.21
N ASP A 76 -31.23 45.15 -22.44
CA ASP A 76 -30.05 44.78 -23.22
C ASP A 76 -28.74 45.20 -22.53
N ARG A 77 -28.74 46.36 -21.85
CA ARG A 77 -27.59 46.79 -21.03
C ARG A 77 -27.36 45.88 -19.83
N LEU A 78 -28.43 45.48 -19.14
CA LEU A 78 -28.34 44.59 -17.98
C LEU A 78 -27.84 43.19 -18.40
N ILE A 79 -28.35 42.66 -19.51
CA ILE A 79 -27.91 41.37 -20.07
C ILE A 79 -26.43 41.43 -20.46
N ARG A 80 -25.97 42.53 -21.07
CA ARG A 80 -24.53 42.70 -21.39
C ARG A 80 -23.64 42.67 -20.16
N ILE A 81 -24.02 43.37 -19.09
CA ILE A 81 -23.25 43.38 -17.83
C ILE A 81 -23.23 41.97 -17.20
N GLN A 82 -24.35 41.26 -17.20
CA GLN A 82 -24.42 39.89 -16.71
C GLN A 82 -23.56 38.93 -17.54
N LEU A 83 -23.56 39.10 -18.87
CA LEU A 83 -22.73 38.31 -19.78
C LEU A 83 -21.24 38.57 -19.55
N GLU A 84 -20.86 39.83 -19.33
CA GLU A 84 -19.48 40.24 -19.06
C GLU A 84 -18.99 39.71 -17.69
N ASN A 85 -19.86 39.71 -16.68
CA ASN A 85 -19.56 39.11 -15.37
C ASN A 85 -19.42 37.59 -15.46
N ALA A 86 -20.32 36.91 -16.18
CA ALA A 86 -20.22 35.48 -16.41
C ALA A 86 -18.95 35.09 -17.19
N GLN A 87 -18.52 35.93 -18.14
CA GLN A 87 -17.24 35.77 -18.84
C GLN A 87 -16.05 35.91 -17.89
N ARG A 88 -16.04 36.92 -17.00
CA ARG A 88 -14.99 37.09 -15.98
C ARG A 88 -14.91 35.89 -15.03
N ASP A 89 -16.05 35.39 -14.57
CA ASP A 89 -16.10 34.24 -13.67
C ASP A 89 -15.59 32.96 -14.37
N SER A 90 -15.89 32.79 -15.66
CA SER A 90 -15.36 31.67 -16.45
C SER A 90 -13.83 31.73 -16.59
N VAL A 91 -13.25 32.91 -16.77
CA VAL A 91 -11.79 33.10 -16.86
C VAL A 91 -11.11 32.83 -15.52
N LEU A 92 -11.68 33.33 -14.41
CA LEU A 92 -11.18 33.01 -13.06
C LEU A 92 -11.23 31.51 -12.76
N GLN A 93 -12.27 30.83 -13.22
CA GLN A 93 -12.37 29.37 -13.09
C GLN A 93 -11.33 28.64 -13.96
N SER A 94 -11.08 29.09 -15.19
CA SER A 94 -10.05 28.46 -16.04
C SER A 94 -8.64 28.65 -15.49
N GLU A 95 -8.30 29.83 -14.97
CA GLU A 95 -7.02 30.09 -14.28
C GLU A 95 -6.85 29.19 -13.04
N LYS A 96 -7.93 29.01 -12.26
CA LYS A 96 -7.91 28.13 -11.09
C LYS A 96 -7.72 26.67 -11.49
N ILE A 97 -8.41 26.20 -12.54
CA ILE A 97 -8.24 24.85 -13.09
C ILE A 97 -6.79 24.65 -13.57
N ALA A 98 -6.23 25.60 -14.33
CA ALA A 98 -4.85 25.52 -14.82
C ALA A 98 -3.82 25.47 -13.68
N SER A 99 -4.02 26.26 -12.62
CA SER A 99 -3.15 26.22 -11.43
C SER A 99 -3.22 24.88 -10.69
N LEU A 100 -4.43 24.33 -10.51
CA LEU A 100 -4.64 23.02 -9.89
C LEU A 100 -4.06 21.89 -10.75
N GLU A 101 -4.17 21.97 -12.07
CA GLU A 101 -3.59 20.99 -12.99
C GLU A 101 -2.05 21.00 -12.95
N SER A 102 -1.44 22.17 -12.89
CA SER A 102 0.01 22.32 -12.69
C SER A 102 0.45 21.73 -11.35
N GLU A 103 -0.31 21.99 -10.28
CA GLU A 103 -0.03 21.42 -8.95
C GLU A 103 -0.15 19.90 -8.96
N VAL A 104 -1.22 19.35 -9.53
CA VAL A 104 -1.43 17.90 -9.70
C VAL A 104 -0.29 17.28 -10.52
N LYS A 105 0.14 17.94 -11.61
CA LYS A 105 1.28 17.46 -12.42
C LYS A 105 2.58 17.46 -11.62
N SER A 106 2.83 18.50 -10.83
CA SER A 106 4.01 18.58 -9.97
C SER A 106 4.01 17.51 -8.87
N LEU A 107 2.85 17.23 -8.28
CA LEU A 107 2.67 16.20 -7.25
C LEU A 107 2.84 14.80 -7.85
N ARG A 108 2.31 14.55 -9.06
CA ARG A 108 2.55 13.30 -9.79
C ARG A 108 4.04 13.08 -10.08
N MET A 109 4.75 14.10 -10.57
CA MET A 109 6.19 14.00 -10.80
C MET A 109 6.99 13.76 -9.52
N LYS A 110 6.55 14.29 -8.37
CA LYS A 110 7.17 13.97 -7.06
C LYS A 110 6.89 12.52 -6.67
N CYS A 111 5.65 12.08 -6.77
CA CYS A 111 5.25 10.70 -6.47
C CYS A 111 6.02 9.68 -7.34
N ASP A 112 6.19 9.96 -8.63
CA ASP A 112 6.95 9.10 -9.55
C ASP A 112 8.44 9.05 -9.19
N LYS A 113 9.03 10.17 -8.74
CA LYS A 113 10.41 10.21 -8.24
C LYS A 113 10.57 9.41 -6.96
N ASP A 114 9.66 9.60 -6.01
CA ASP A 114 9.68 8.88 -4.74
C ASP A 114 9.51 7.37 -4.99
N LEU A 115 8.61 6.97 -5.89
CA LEU A 115 8.43 5.58 -6.30
C LEU A 115 9.72 4.98 -6.90
N GLN A 116 10.39 5.73 -7.79
CA GLN A 116 11.68 5.29 -8.34
C GLN A 116 12.77 5.18 -7.28
N GLU A 117 12.81 6.09 -6.30
CA GLU A 117 13.75 6.01 -5.18
C GLU A 117 13.47 4.81 -4.28
N PHE A 118 12.20 4.53 -3.99
CA PHE A 118 11.81 3.35 -3.22
C PHE A 118 12.17 2.06 -3.95
N GLN A 119 11.90 1.96 -5.25
CA GLN A 119 12.31 0.80 -6.07
C GLN A 119 13.83 0.62 -6.09
N ARG A 120 14.61 1.70 -6.16
CA ARG A 120 16.08 1.62 -6.07
C ARG A 120 16.55 1.11 -4.71
N LYS A 121 15.94 1.59 -3.62
CA LYS A 121 16.25 1.12 -2.25
C LYS A 121 15.87 -0.34 -2.06
N GLU A 122 14.71 -0.75 -2.57
CA GLU A 122 14.25 -2.14 -2.53
C GLU A 122 15.21 -3.07 -3.30
N ASN A 123 15.60 -2.70 -4.51
CA ASN A 123 16.57 -3.46 -5.28
C ASN A 123 17.95 -3.55 -4.60
N ALA A 124 18.40 -2.46 -3.96
CA ALA A 124 19.65 -2.46 -3.20
C ALA A 124 19.56 -3.36 -1.94
N LEU A 125 18.45 -3.31 -1.21
CA LEU A 125 18.17 -4.17 -0.05
C LEU A 125 18.11 -5.64 -0.46
N ASN A 126 17.41 -5.96 -1.55
CA ASN A 126 17.34 -7.32 -2.09
C ASN A 126 18.74 -7.83 -2.51
N GLY A 127 19.57 -6.97 -3.09
CA GLY A 127 20.97 -7.28 -3.37
C GLY A 127 21.78 -7.61 -2.10
N ASN A 128 21.62 -6.82 -1.04
CA ASN A 128 22.28 -7.06 0.24
C ASN A 128 21.80 -8.36 0.90
N ILE A 129 20.49 -8.65 0.85
CA ILE A 129 19.92 -9.90 1.36
C ILE A 129 20.51 -11.10 0.61
N ALA A 130 20.60 -11.04 -0.71
CA ALA A 130 21.22 -12.09 -1.51
C ALA A 130 22.69 -12.34 -1.12
N GLN A 131 23.47 -11.26 -0.92
CA GLN A 131 24.86 -11.37 -0.47
C GLN A 131 24.98 -11.99 0.93
N LEU A 132 24.12 -11.57 1.87
CA LEU A 132 24.08 -12.13 3.22
C LEU A 132 23.69 -13.62 3.21
N GLN A 133 22.71 -14.01 2.39
CA GLN A 133 22.32 -15.40 2.21
C GLN A 133 23.47 -16.24 1.65
N GLU A 134 24.21 -15.71 0.68
CA GLU A 134 25.40 -16.38 0.13
C GLU A 134 26.52 -16.53 1.17
N GLN A 135 26.75 -15.50 2.00
CA GLN A 135 27.70 -15.56 3.11
C GLN A 135 27.28 -16.58 4.17
N ILE A 136 25.99 -16.65 4.52
CA ILE A 136 25.46 -17.65 5.45
C ILE A 136 25.66 -19.06 4.88
N ALA A 137 25.37 -19.28 3.60
CA ALA A 137 25.60 -20.57 2.94
C ALA A 137 27.08 -20.98 2.96
N ARG A 138 27.99 -20.04 2.64
CA ARG A 138 29.44 -20.25 2.74
C ARG A 138 29.87 -20.60 4.16
N ASN A 139 29.42 -19.84 5.15
CA ASN A 139 29.75 -20.08 6.56
C ASN A 139 29.21 -21.43 7.04
N ASN A 140 27.98 -21.80 6.70
CA ASN A 140 27.41 -23.10 7.05
C ASN A 140 28.21 -24.27 6.45
N SER A 141 28.67 -24.13 5.20
CA SER A 141 29.52 -25.15 4.58
C SER A 141 30.86 -25.31 5.31
N LEU A 142 31.46 -24.19 5.73
CA LEU A 142 32.69 -24.19 6.52
C LEU A 142 32.46 -24.81 7.90
N LEU A 143 31.35 -24.47 8.55
CA LEU A 143 30.94 -24.99 9.85
C LEU A 143 30.75 -26.52 9.80
N ALA A 144 30.13 -27.05 8.74
CA ALA A 144 29.99 -28.49 8.54
C ALA A 144 31.36 -29.18 8.39
N ILE A 145 32.29 -28.58 7.64
CA ILE A 145 33.65 -29.11 7.47
C ILE A 145 34.41 -29.10 8.80
N THR A 146 34.35 -28.01 9.56
CA THR A 146 35.04 -27.89 10.84
C THR A 146 34.45 -28.83 11.89
N GLN A 147 33.13 -28.99 11.95
CA GLN A 147 32.47 -29.98 12.80
C GLN A 147 32.94 -31.41 12.48
N ARG A 148 33.06 -31.77 11.19
CA ARG A 148 33.56 -33.08 10.79
C ARG A 148 35.02 -33.31 11.20
N LYS A 149 35.87 -32.29 11.06
CA LYS A 149 37.26 -32.34 11.52
C LYS A 149 37.34 -32.48 13.05
N LEU A 150 36.50 -31.74 13.78
CA LEU A 150 36.44 -31.82 15.23
C LEU A 150 36.03 -33.21 15.71
N LEU A 151 35.05 -33.84 15.06
CA LEU A 151 34.63 -35.20 15.35
C LEU A 151 35.79 -36.19 15.18
N LEU A 152 36.54 -36.10 14.07
CA LEU A 152 37.71 -36.96 13.81
C LEU A 152 38.78 -36.79 14.90
N VAL A 153 39.14 -35.54 15.23
CA VAL A 153 40.13 -35.27 16.29
C VAL A 153 39.65 -35.77 17.65
N THR A 154 38.35 -35.68 17.93
CA THR A 154 37.75 -36.17 19.18
C THR A 154 37.83 -37.70 19.25
N GLN A 155 37.54 -38.41 18.14
CA GLN A 155 37.69 -39.86 18.04
C GLN A 155 39.14 -40.31 18.19
N GLU A 156 40.09 -39.61 17.56
CA GLU A 156 41.52 -39.89 17.70
C GLU A 156 41.98 -39.70 19.16
N ARG A 157 41.58 -38.59 19.81
CA ARG A 157 41.85 -38.34 21.22
C ARG A 157 41.32 -39.47 22.11
N ASP A 158 40.09 -39.89 21.90
CA ASP A 158 39.45 -40.93 22.71
C ASP A 158 40.11 -42.30 22.50
N ALA A 159 40.54 -42.59 21.27
CA ALA A 159 41.35 -43.77 20.97
C ALA A 159 42.69 -43.74 21.74
N PHE A 160 43.42 -42.62 21.73
CA PHE A 160 44.66 -42.48 22.51
C PHE A 160 44.41 -42.60 24.02
N GLN A 161 43.34 -42.01 24.55
CA GLN A 161 42.97 -42.17 25.95
C GLN A 161 42.67 -43.63 26.31
N SER A 162 41.98 -44.37 25.44
CA SER A 162 41.68 -45.79 25.64
C SER A 162 42.95 -46.65 25.66
N VAL A 163 43.92 -46.35 24.79
CA VAL A 163 45.22 -47.03 24.75
C VAL A 163 45.99 -46.76 26.05
N ILE A 164 46.05 -45.51 26.49
CA ILE A 164 46.69 -45.15 27.77
C ILE A 164 46.01 -45.85 28.95
N ALA A 165 44.68 -45.95 28.95
CA ALA A 165 43.93 -46.64 30.01
C ALA A 165 44.23 -48.15 30.06
N ARG A 166 44.39 -48.80 28.90
CA ARG A 166 44.79 -50.21 28.81
C ARG A 166 46.20 -50.42 29.37
N TYR A 167 47.16 -49.60 28.95
CA TYR A 167 48.53 -49.67 29.47
C TYR A 167 48.59 -49.43 30.98
N LYS A 168 47.77 -48.51 31.52
CA LYS A 168 47.67 -48.32 32.97
C LYS A 168 47.09 -49.54 33.68
N SER A 169 46.02 -50.14 33.15
CA SER A 169 45.41 -51.34 33.74
C SER A 169 46.33 -52.57 33.67
N GLU A 170 47.12 -52.73 32.62
CA GLU A 170 48.13 -53.79 32.54
C GLU A 170 49.24 -53.57 33.56
N LEU A 171 49.73 -52.33 33.69
CA LEU A 171 50.71 -51.97 34.71
C LEU A 171 50.19 -52.23 36.14
N ASP A 172 48.94 -51.88 36.43
CA ASP A 172 48.32 -52.11 37.74
C ASP A 172 48.14 -53.62 38.04
N LYS A 173 47.83 -54.44 37.02
CA LYS A 173 47.73 -55.91 37.15
C LYS A 173 49.09 -56.58 37.36
N ASP A 174 50.12 -56.10 36.68
CA ASP A 174 51.49 -56.58 36.87
C ASP A 174 52.00 -56.23 38.28
N ILE A 175 51.58 -55.09 38.83
CA ILE A 175 51.86 -54.71 40.23
C ILE A 175 51.10 -55.61 41.21
N GLU A 176 49.84 -55.99 40.94
CA GLU A 176 49.07 -56.92 41.80
C GLU A 176 49.65 -58.35 41.80
N ILE A 177 50.08 -58.89 40.65
CA ILE A 177 50.66 -60.25 40.56
C ILE A 177 52.01 -60.34 41.31
N VAL A 178 52.82 -59.28 41.31
CA VAL A 178 54.11 -59.24 42.02
C VAL A 178 53.95 -59.15 43.54
N THR A 179 52.78 -58.75 44.05
CA THR A 179 52.51 -58.65 45.51
C THR A 179 51.91 -59.92 46.14
N GLY A 180 51.52 -60.92 45.34
CA GLY A 180 50.80 -62.11 45.79
C GLY A 180 51.66 -63.34 46.17
N GLU A 181 52.92 -63.40 45.76
CA GLU A 181 53.77 -64.58 45.97
C GLU A 181 55.11 -64.19 46.59
N ARG A 182 55.23 -64.32 47.92
CA ARG A 182 56.51 -64.60 48.61
C ARG A 182 56.32 -64.84 50.11
N THR A 183 55.92 -66.06 50.45
CA THR A 183 56.33 -66.72 51.69
C THR A 183 57.28 -67.84 51.30
N ASP A 184 58.57 -67.66 51.59
CA ASP A 184 59.52 -68.72 51.97
C ASP A 184 60.92 -68.07 52.09
N HIS A 185 61.35 -67.82 53.31
CA HIS A 185 62.22 -68.70 54.11
C HIS A 185 63.70 -68.35 53.91
N THR A 186 64.16 -67.42 54.75
CA THR A 186 65.41 -67.49 55.56
C THR A 186 66.77 -67.84 54.91
N GLN A 187 66.88 -67.91 53.58
CA GLN A 187 68.15 -67.94 52.85
C GLN A 187 68.40 -66.65 52.03
N CYS A 188 67.43 -65.76 51.94
CA CYS A 188 67.51 -64.51 51.16
C CYS A 188 68.25 -63.36 51.85
N GLN A 189 68.71 -63.47 53.10
CA GLN A 189 69.23 -62.31 53.84
C GLN A 189 70.58 -61.78 53.31
N ALA A 190 71.36 -62.60 52.60
CA ALA A 190 72.63 -62.18 51.98
C ALA A 190 72.48 -61.71 50.52
N LEU A 191 71.45 -62.19 49.81
CA LEU A 191 71.11 -61.69 48.46
C LEU A 191 70.21 -60.44 48.54
N LEU A 192 69.44 -60.28 49.63
CA LEU A 192 68.66 -59.08 49.93
C LEU A 192 69.54 -57.85 50.09
N THR A 193 70.72 -57.94 50.69
CA THR A 193 71.60 -56.76 50.84
C THR A 193 72.15 -56.27 49.50
N ASN A 194 72.41 -57.18 48.56
CA ASN A 194 72.88 -56.82 47.21
C ASN A 194 71.71 -56.32 46.34
N VAL A 195 70.56 -56.99 46.37
CA VAL A 195 69.35 -56.54 45.68
C VAL A 195 68.80 -55.24 46.29
N GLN A 196 68.96 -55.00 47.60
CA GLN A 196 68.61 -53.73 48.25
C GLN A 196 69.55 -52.61 47.82
N ALA A 197 70.84 -52.88 47.64
CA ALA A 197 71.78 -51.88 47.10
C ALA A 197 71.44 -51.52 45.64
N GLU A 198 71.14 -52.51 44.79
CA GLU A 198 70.70 -52.28 43.40
C GLU A 198 69.32 -51.61 43.34
N LEU A 199 68.41 -51.94 44.26
CA LEU A 199 67.10 -51.31 44.39
C LEU A 199 67.22 -49.86 44.89
N ASP A 200 68.15 -49.57 45.81
CA ASP A 200 68.43 -48.22 46.29
C ASP A 200 69.08 -47.35 45.20
N GLU A 201 69.93 -47.94 44.35
CA GLU A 201 70.50 -47.27 43.19
C GLU A 201 69.44 -47.01 42.11
N ALA A 202 68.60 -48.00 41.79
CA ALA A 202 67.46 -47.84 40.89
C ALA A 202 66.45 -46.81 41.44
N ASN A 203 66.18 -46.81 42.74
CA ASN A 203 65.30 -45.83 43.40
C ASN A 203 65.89 -44.42 43.41
N LYS A 204 67.21 -44.27 43.52
CA LYS A 204 67.89 -42.97 43.33
C LYS A 204 67.72 -42.47 41.91
N LEU A 205 68.00 -43.31 40.90
CA LEU A 205 67.81 -42.95 39.49
C LEU A 205 66.35 -42.62 39.17
N LEU A 206 65.39 -43.35 39.75
CA LEU A 206 63.96 -43.10 39.57
C LEU A 206 63.51 -41.82 40.29
N LYS A 207 64.05 -41.52 41.47
CA LYS A 207 63.84 -40.22 42.16
C LYS A 207 64.43 -39.07 41.37
N ASP A 208 65.61 -39.22 40.80
CA ASP A 208 66.28 -38.19 40.00
C ASP A 208 65.51 -37.96 38.67
N ALA A 209 65.04 -39.03 38.03
CA ALA A 209 64.18 -38.96 36.86
C ALA A 209 62.81 -38.32 37.17
N LEU A 210 62.21 -38.64 38.32
CA LEU A 210 60.96 -38.01 38.79
C LEU A 210 61.15 -36.54 39.17
N ALA A 211 62.29 -36.19 39.76
CA ALA A 211 62.64 -34.81 40.08
C ALA A 211 62.81 -33.98 38.79
N SER A 212 63.52 -34.53 37.80
CA SER A 212 63.68 -33.91 36.48
C SER A 212 62.35 -33.78 35.73
N ALA A 213 61.51 -34.83 35.76
CA ALA A 213 60.17 -34.80 35.18
C ALA A 213 59.25 -33.78 35.88
N LYS A 214 59.31 -33.67 37.21
CA LYS A 214 58.59 -32.64 37.96
C LYS A 214 59.06 -31.23 37.61
N GLU A 215 60.36 -30.97 37.56
CA GLU A 215 60.89 -29.66 37.15
C GLU A 215 60.50 -29.29 35.73
N SER A 216 60.53 -30.24 34.79
CA SER A 216 60.12 -30.01 33.40
C SER A 216 58.61 -29.67 33.29
N ASN A 217 57.75 -30.36 34.05
CA ASN A 217 56.31 -30.08 34.09
C ASN A 217 56.01 -28.76 34.80
N LEU A 218 56.72 -28.44 35.88
CA LEU A 218 56.57 -27.17 36.59
C LEU A 218 56.96 -25.99 35.70
N ASN A 219 58.05 -26.13 34.94
CA ASN A 219 58.48 -25.11 33.98
C ASN A 219 57.52 -24.98 32.78
N ARG A 220 56.94 -26.08 32.29
CA ARG A 220 55.90 -26.04 31.25
C ARG A 220 54.63 -25.36 31.76
N SER A 221 54.19 -25.68 32.97
CA SER A 221 53.03 -25.04 33.61
C SER A 221 53.26 -23.55 33.85
N ARG A 222 54.46 -23.14 34.28
CA ARG A 222 54.82 -21.71 34.44
C ARG A 222 54.81 -20.95 33.11
N LYS A 223 55.31 -21.57 32.03
CA LYS A 223 55.27 -20.95 30.70
C LYS A 223 53.84 -20.74 30.20
N ILE A 224 52.99 -21.75 30.35
CA ILE A 224 51.57 -21.66 29.96
C ILE A 224 50.86 -20.61 30.81
N SER A 225 51.05 -20.61 32.14
CA SER A 225 50.44 -19.59 33.00
C SER A 225 50.94 -18.18 32.69
N SER A 226 52.22 -18.02 32.32
CA SER A 226 52.76 -16.72 31.93
C SER A 226 52.19 -16.22 30.60
N SER A 227 52.02 -17.08 29.59
CA SER A 227 51.44 -16.66 28.30
C SER A 227 49.95 -16.36 28.44
N THR A 228 49.20 -17.18 29.18
CA THR A 228 47.78 -16.92 29.46
C THR A 228 47.60 -15.66 30.32
N SER A 229 48.51 -15.37 31.25
CA SER A 229 48.46 -14.12 32.01
C SER A 229 48.74 -12.90 31.13
N GLN A 230 49.65 -13.00 30.18
CA GLN A 230 49.96 -11.92 29.21
C GLN A 230 48.77 -11.66 28.29
N GLU A 231 48.19 -12.71 27.71
CA GLU A 231 47.00 -12.61 26.86
C GLU A 231 45.80 -12.02 27.61
N ASN A 232 45.60 -12.41 28.88
CA ASN A 232 44.57 -11.79 29.73
C ASN A 232 44.85 -10.30 30.03
N THR A 233 46.11 -9.90 30.16
CA THR A 233 46.46 -8.49 30.36
C THR A 233 46.26 -7.67 29.07
N GLU A 234 46.56 -8.24 27.91
CA GLU A 234 46.34 -7.62 26.60
C GLU A 234 44.84 -7.47 26.30
N LEU A 235 44.05 -8.52 26.52
CA LEU A 235 42.59 -8.48 26.37
C LEU A 235 41.94 -7.48 27.32
N LYS A 236 42.40 -7.38 28.57
CA LYS A 236 41.93 -6.35 29.51
C LYS A 236 42.26 -4.94 29.00
N GLY A 237 43.48 -4.74 28.49
CA GLY A 237 43.87 -3.47 27.87
C GLY A 237 42.99 -3.10 26.68
N GLN A 238 42.66 -4.06 25.81
CA GLN A 238 41.76 -3.84 24.67
C GLN A 238 40.32 -3.50 25.13
N ILE A 239 39.82 -4.18 26.16
CA ILE A 239 38.50 -3.90 26.74
C ILE A 239 38.46 -2.48 27.31
N ASP A 240 39.52 -2.05 28.00
CA ASP A 240 39.58 -0.72 28.59
C ASP A 240 39.71 0.37 27.51
N GLU A 241 40.46 0.12 26.43
CA GLU A 241 40.52 1.04 25.28
C GLU A 241 39.15 1.14 24.58
N LEU A 242 38.49 0.01 24.31
CA LEU A 242 37.15 0.01 23.68
C LEU A 242 36.10 0.71 24.55
N LYS A 243 36.19 0.58 25.89
CA LYS A 243 35.32 1.33 26.81
C LYS A 243 35.58 2.83 26.72
N ARG A 244 36.85 3.24 26.67
CA ARG A 244 37.23 4.64 26.54
C ARG A 244 36.74 5.25 25.21
N GLU A 245 36.89 4.52 24.11
CA GLU A 245 36.35 4.92 22.81
C GLU A 245 34.82 5.04 22.83
N LEU A 246 34.14 4.09 23.49
CA LEU A 246 32.68 4.14 23.63
C LEU A 246 32.22 5.34 24.47
N GLU A 247 32.92 5.63 25.57
CA GLU A 247 32.64 6.80 26.41
C GLU A 247 32.84 8.10 25.64
N GLU A 248 33.95 8.24 24.90
CA GLU A 248 34.23 9.41 24.06
C GLU A 248 33.15 9.59 22.98
N LYS A 249 32.78 8.52 22.27
CA LYS A 249 31.70 8.55 21.27
C LYS A 249 30.35 8.88 21.89
N SER A 250 30.08 8.40 23.10
CA SER A 250 28.84 8.70 23.81
C SER A 250 28.75 10.17 24.20
N ALA A 251 29.85 10.76 24.70
CA ALA A 251 29.94 12.18 25.02
C ALA A 251 29.82 13.06 23.77
N GLU A 252 30.46 12.69 22.66
CA GLU A 252 30.30 13.37 21.37
C GLU A 252 28.84 13.36 20.90
N LEU A 253 28.15 12.21 21.01
CA LEU A 253 26.75 12.07 20.65
C LEU A 253 25.83 12.90 21.54
N GLU A 254 26.10 12.96 22.84
CA GLU A 254 25.35 13.80 23.78
C GLU A 254 25.50 15.28 23.46
N CYS A 255 26.73 15.76 23.22
CA CYS A 255 26.98 17.14 22.80
C CYS A 255 26.26 17.45 21.47
N HIS A 256 26.29 16.51 20.51
CA HIS A 256 25.59 16.68 19.25
C HIS A 256 24.06 16.71 19.41
N LYS A 257 23.52 15.90 20.31
CA LYS A 257 22.09 15.93 20.68
C LYS A 257 21.75 17.28 21.30
N GLU A 258 22.50 17.73 22.29
CA GLU A 258 22.27 19.02 22.96
C GLU A 258 22.31 20.19 21.97
N ARG A 259 23.31 20.24 21.08
CA ARG A 259 23.39 21.25 20.02
C ARG A 259 22.15 21.25 19.12
N ARG A 260 21.64 20.07 18.76
CA ARG A 260 20.41 19.97 17.95
C ARG A 260 19.17 20.42 18.72
N HIS A 261 19.06 20.07 20.01
CA HIS A 261 17.96 20.55 20.86
C HIS A 261 17.98 22.08 21.00
N LEU A 262 19.16 22.71 21.15
CA LEU A 262 19.30 24.17 21.17
C LEU A 262 18.87 24.83 19.85
N GLN A 263 19.00 24.12 18.74
CA GLN A 263 18.51 24.56 17.42
C GLN A 263 17.00 24.29 17.22
N GLY A 264 16.30 23.75 18.22
CA GLY A 264 14.87 23.46 18.16
C GLY A 264 14.54 22.13 17.49
N HIS A 265 15.50 21.21 17.35
CA HIS A 265 15.18 19.84 16.94
C HIS A 265 14.45 19.13 18.08
N TYR A 266 13.44 18.35 17.71
CA TYR A 266 12.62 17.57 18.63
C TYR A 266 12.49 16.14 18.13
N ASP A 267 12.19 15.22 19.03
CA ASP A 267 11.93 13.82 18.69
C ASP A 267 10.43 13.66 18.35
N PRO A 268 10.07 13.26 17.12
CA PRO A 268 8.68 13.14 16.69
C PRO A 268 7.91 12.00 17.39
N SER A 269 8.61 11.07 18.06
CA SER A 269 7.96 10.02 18.85
C SER A 269 7.47 10.51 20.22
N THR A 270 8.11 11.53 20.78
CA THR A 270 7.81 12.05 22.13
C THR A 270 7.09 13.40 22.09
N THR A 271 7.38 14.21 21.07
CA THR A 271 6.94 15.61 21.02
C THR A 271 6.30 15.92 19.67
N GLN A 272 5.04 16.34 19.70
CA GLN A 272 4.34 16.85 18.52
C GLN A 272 4.32 18.39 18.55
N VAL A 273 4.82 19.01 17.49
CA VAL A 273 4.79 20.48 17.35
C VAL A 273 3.52 20.89 16.62
N LEU A 274 2.71 21.73 17.26
CA LEU A 274 1.47 22.28 16.70
C LEU A 274 1.62 23.79 16.50
N HIS A 275 1.00 24.31 15.45
CA HIS A 275 0.85 25.75 15.24
C HIS A 275 -0.56 26.05 14.71
N LEU A 276 -0.99 27.31 14.82
CA LEU A 276 -2.26 27.75 14.26
C LEU A 276 -2.22 27.61 12.73
N LEU A 277 -3.32 27.09 12.16
CA LEU A 277 -3.50 27.02 10.70
C LEU A 277 -3.48 28.42 10.06
N ASN A 278 -3.99 29.42 10.77
CA ASN A 278 -3.95 30.83 10.39
C ASN A 278 -2.86 31.56 11.19
N ASN A 279 -1.60 31.35 10.80
CA ASN A 279 -0.46 32.00 11.41
C ASN A 279 -0.13 33.32 10.68
N PRO A 280 0.14 34.44 11.39
CA PRO A 280 0.64 35.68 10.78
C PRO A 280 1.82 35.52 9.80
N ALA A 281 2.68 34.52 10.01
CA ALA A 281 3.77 34.20 9.08
C ALA A 281 3.27 33.67 7.73
N ASP A 282 2.22 32.85 7.72
CA ASP A 282 1.59 32.35 6.50
C ASP A 282 0.84 33.45 5.76
N ASP A 283 0.15 34.34 6.48
CA ASP A 283 -0.51 35.49 5.88
C ASP A 283 0.48 36.44 5.22
N SER A 284 1.63 36.67 5.88
CA SER A 284 2.72 37.47 5.31
C SER A 284 3.33 36.81 4.08
N ARG A 285 3.50 35.49 4.08
CA ARG A 285 3.94 34.73 2.90
C ARG A 285 2.95 34.84 1.74
N LYS A 286 1.65 34.71 2.00
CA LYS A 286 0.58 34.85 0.97
C LYS A 286 0.58 36.26 0.36
N LYS A 287 0.64 37.30 1.20
CA LYS A 287 0.72 38.70 0.74
C LYS A 287 1.98 38.96 -0.09
N ASN A 288 3.12 38.39 0.31
CA ASN A 288 4.35 38.54 -0.46
C ASN A 288 4.27 37.79 -1.80
N ALA A 289 3.67 36.60 -1.81
CA ALA A 289 3.45 35.83 -3.04
C ALA A 289 2.53 36.58 -4.03
N SER A 290 1.43 37.17 -3.56
CA SER A 290 0.53 37.97 -4.40
C SER A 290 1.24 39.21 -4.94
N LEU A 291 1.97 39.94 -4.08
CA LEU A 291 2.73 41.13 -4.50
C LEU A 291 3.79 40.79 -5.56
N VAL A 292 4.49 39.66 -5.41
CA VAL A 292 5.46 39.19 -6.41
C VAL A 292 4.77 38.82 -7.72
N GLN A 293 3.57 38.24 -7.68
CA GLN A 293 2.78 37.92 -8.88
C GLN A 293 2.33 39.19 -9.60
N ASP A 294 1.82 40.17 -8.87
CA ASP A 294 1.38 41.46 -9.41
C ASP A 294 2.55 42.20 -10.09
N LEU A 295 3.71 42.26 -9.41
CA LEU A 295 4.92 42.87 -9.96
C LEU A 295 5.43 42.14 -11.22
N ARG A 296 5.27 40.81 -11.30
CA ARG A 296 5.62 40.04 -12.50
C ARG A 296 4.67 40.32 -13.65
N ALA A 297 3.38 40.39 -13.39
CA ALA A 297 2.37 40.73 -14.40
C ALA A 297 2.58 42.15 -14.93
N GLU A 298 2.86 43.11 -14.05
CA GLU A 298 3.17 44.48 -14.45
C GLU A 298 4.46 44.56 -15.26
N ASN A 299 5.52 43.88 -14.84
CA ASN A 299 6.76 43.81 -15.63
C ASN A 299 6.54 43.18 -17.00
N ALA A 300 5.76 42.10 -17.11
CA ALA A 300 5.44 41.48 -18.39
C ALA A 300 4.68 42.46 -19.30
N ARG A 301 3.67 43.15 -18.77
CA ARG A 301 2.91 44.18 -19.49
C ARG A 301 3.79 45.34 -19.94
N LEU A 302 4.69 45.81 -19.09
CA LEU A 302 5.63 46.88 -19.40
C LEU A 302 6.65 46.44 -20.46
N LEU A 303 7.19 45.23 -20.38
CA LEU A 303 8.11 44.66 -21.37
C LEU A 303 7.44 44.54 -22.74
N GLU A 304 6.19 44.11 -22.78
CA GLU A 304 5.44 44.01 -24.03
C GLU A 304 5.13 45.39 -24.62
N ARG A 305 4.74 46.35 -23.77
CA ARG A 305 4.56 47.75 -24.19
C ARG A 305 5.85 48.32 -24.77
N LEU A 306 7.00 48.06 -24.13
CA LEU A 306 8.31 48.47 -24.62
C LEU A 306 8.65 47.80 -25.95
N LYS A 307 8.35 46.51 -26.11
CA LYS A 307 8.57 45.77 -27.36
C LYS A 307 7.79 46.39 -28.52
N ILE A 308 6.53 46.75 -28.30
CA ILE A 308 5.69 47.35 -29.34
C ILE A 308 6.12 48.80 -29.60
N MET A 309 6.45 49.57 -28.55
CA MET A 309 7.03 50.91 -28.73
C MET A 309 8.34 50.90 -29.51
N ALA A 310 9.21 49.91 -29.27
CA ALA A 310 10.47 49.73 -30.00
C ALA A 310 10.26 49.33 -31.47
N GLN A 311 9.16 48.65 -31.78
CA GLN A 311 8.82 48.23 -33.14
C GLN A 311 8.09 49.32 -33.94
N GLU A 312 7.29 50.18 -33.30
CA GLU A 312 6.34 51.06 -34.02
C GLU A 312 6.54 52.56 -33.78
N GLY A 313 7.44 52.99 -32.89
CA GLY A 313 7.77 54.42 -32.75
C GLY A 313 6.63 55.31 -32.26
N ALA A 314 6.57 55.53 -30.95
CA ALA A 314 5.99 56.72 -30.28
C ALA A 314 4.54 57.16 -30.61
N ALA A 315 3.60 56.26 -30.92
CA ALA A 315 2.15 56.56 -30.83
C ALA A 315 1.57 55.93 -29.55
N VAL A 316 1.46 56.72 -28.47
CA VAL A 316 1.29 56.23 -27.09
C VAL A 316 -0.14 55.83 -26.72
N ASP A 317 -1.15 56.35 -27.42
CA ASP A 317 -2.56 56.24 -26.97
C ASP A 317 -3.36 55.07 -27.58
N ASP A 318 -2.97 54.57 -28.76
CA ASP A 318 -3.66 53.44 -29.42
C ASP A 318 -3.04 52.05 -29.08
N LEU A 319 -1.95 52.06 -28.29
CA LEU A 319 -1.16 50.88 -27.98
C LEU A 319 -1.80 49.99 -26.91
N THR A 320 -2.44 50.59 -25.91
CA THR A 320 -3.07 49.87 -24.80
C THR A 320 -4.27 49.02 -25.23
N LEU A 321 -5.02 49.45 -26.24
CA LEU A 321 -6.13 48.69 -26.81
C LEU A 321 -5.64 47.55 -27.71
N ARG A 322 -4.62 47.80 -28.54
CA ARG A 322 -4.04 46.78 -29.44
C ARG A 322 -3.25 45.69 -28.72
N VAL A 323 -2.58 46.02 -27.60
CA VAL A 323 -1.94 45.03 -26.72
C VAL A 323 -3.00 44.07 -26.17
N ASN A 324 -4.13 44.59 -25.69
CA ASN A 324 -5.22 43.78 -25.18
C ASN A 324 -5.82 42.88 -26.29
N GLU A 325 -5.99 43.39 -27.52
CA GLU A 325 -6.50 42.58 -28.65
C GLU A 325 -5.53 41.47 -29.11
N LYS A 326 -4.22 41.76 -29.21
CA LYS A 326 -3.22 40.74 -29.58
C LYS A 326 -3.03 39.67 -28.50
N MET A 327 -3.15 40.05 -27.22
CA MET A 327 -3.13 39.10 -26.11
C MET A 327 -4.34 38.15 -26.13
N LEU A 328 -5.54 38.63 -26.50
CA LEU A 328 -6.71 37.75 -26.68
C LEU A 328 -6.58 36.81 -27.90
N GLY A 329 -5.95 37.26 -28.99
CA GLY A 329 -5.81 36.45 -30.21
C GLY A 329 -4.77 35.33 -30.15
N GLY A 330 -3.75 35.44 -29.28
CA GLY A 330 -2.67 34.46 -29.17
C GLY A 330 -2.90 33.34 -28.15
N VAL A 331 -3.74 33.57 -27.13
CA VAL A 331 -3.94 32.63 -26.01
C VAL A 331 -4.98 31.54 -26.34
N GLY A 332 -5.93 31.82 -27.24
CA GLY A 332 -7.02 30.90 -27.56
C GLY A 332 -6.62 29.63 -28.33
N SER A 333 -5.46 29.54 -28.98
CA SER A 333 -5.12 28.36 -29.78
C SER A 333 -4.67 27.17 -28.94
N GLN A 334 -3.89 27.42 -27.87
CA GLN A 334 -3.34 26.35 -27.03
C GLN A 334 -4.37 25.89 -25.99
N GLU A 335 -5.11 26.82 -25.41
CA GLU A 335 -6.21 26.52 -24.48
C GLU A 335 -7.35 25.74 -25.17
N VAL A 336 -7.66 26.04 -26.43
CA VAL A 336 -8.67 25.28 -27.21
C VAL A 336 -8.17 23.88 -27.56
N GLU A 337 -6.87 23.67 -27.78
CA GLU A 337 -6.32 22.32 -27.97
C GLU A 337 -6.33 21.52 -26.67
N ASP A 338 -5.95 22.13 -25.55
CA ASP A 338 -5.96 21.49 -24.24
C ASP A 338 -7.40 21.13 -23.80
N LEU A 339 -8.37 22.02 -24.01
CA LEU A 339 -9.79 21.75 -23.74
C LEU A 339 -10.36 20.63 -24.62
N LYS A 340 -9.96 20.55 -25.90
CA LYS A 340 -10.33 19.44 -26.78
C LYS A 340 -9.73 18.12 -26.30
N GLU A 341 -8.48 18.13 -25.83
CA GLU A 341 -7.83 16.94 -25.29
C GLU A 341 -8.49 16.49 -23.97
N GLN A 342 -8.87 17.42 -23.10
CA GLN A 342 -9.60 17.14 -21.88
C GLN A 342 -11.01 16.60 -22.15
N LEU A 343 -11.72 17.16 -23.12
CA LEU A 343 -13.02 16.67 -23.56
C LEU A 343 -12.90 15.24 -24.09
N ALA A 344 -11.92 14.96 -24.95
CA ALA A 344 -11.66 13.62 -25.47
C ALA A 344 -11.30 12.63 -24.36
N LYS A 345 -10.50 13.04 -23.35
CA LYS A 345 -10.18 12.21 -22.18
C LYS A 345 -11.42 11.91 -21.33
N SER A 346 -12.28 12.90 -21.13
CA SER A 346 -13.53 12.76 -20.37
C SER A 346 -14.52 11.85 -21.09
N GLU A 347 -14.70 12.03 -22.40
CA GLU A 347 -15.53 11.17 -23.24
C GLU A 347 -15.03 9.72 -23.24
N LEU A 348 -13.72 9.51 -23.36
CA LEU A 348 -13.11 8.18 -23.28
C LEU A 348 -13.34 7.53 -21.91
N LYS A 349 -13.27 8.31 -20.82
CA LYS A 349 -13.57 7.80 -19.47
C LYS A 349 -15.04 7.42 -19.33
N ASN A 350 -15.96 8.24 -19.84
CA ASN A 350 -17.40 7.95 -19.84
C ASN A 350 -17.73 6.72 -20.69
N GLN A 351 -17.07 6.56 -21.84
CA GLN A 351 -17.19 5.38 -22.69
C GLN A 351 -16.74 4.13 -21.94
N ARG A 352 -15.55 4.14 -21.34
CA ARG A 352 -15.02 3.02 -20.54
C ARG A 352 -15.92 2.68 -19.36
N LEU A 353 -16.46 3.69 -18.68
CA LEU A 353 -17.40 3.49 -17.57
C LEU A 353 -18.69 2.82 -18.06
N GLY A 354 -19.22 3.25 -19.21
CA GLY A 354 -20.38 2.63 -19.85
C GLY A 354 -20.12 1.20 -20.29
N GLU A 355 -18.93 0.90 -20.83
CA GLU A 355 -18.51 -0.46 -21.20
C GLU A 355 -18.37 -1.37 -19.97
N ALA A 356 -17.74 -0.87 -18.89
CA ALA A 356 -17.64 -1.59 -17.63
C ALA A 356 -19.03 -1.89 -17.05
N PHE A 357 -19.93 -0.90 -17.02
CA PHE A 357 -21.30 -1.09 -16.54
C PHE A 357 -22.08 -2.11 -17.38
N LYS A 358 -21.95 -2.06 -18.71
CA LYS A 358 -22.55 -3.06 -19.61
C LYS A 358 -21.99 -4.46 -19.35
N SER A 359 -20.68 -4.58 -19.12
CA SER A 359 -20.02 -5.84 -18.80
C SER A 359 -20.54 -6.42 -17.48
N THR A 360 -20.52 -5.63 -16.41
CA THR A 360 -21.01 -6.05 -15.08
C THR A 360 -22.50 -6.38 -15.11
N THR A 361 -23.32 -5.60 -15.82
CA THR A 361 -24.76 -5.89 -15.97
C THR A 361 -24.99 -7.18 -16.74
N LYS A 362 -24.19 -7.45 -17.78
CA LYS A 362 -24.27 -8.70 -18.55
C LYS A 362 -23.86 -9.90 -17.70
N GLU A 363 -22.80 -9.78 -16.92
CA GLU A 363 -22.35 -10.81 -15.98
C GLU A 363 -23.42 -11.11 -14.93
N PHE A 364 -23.96 -10.07 -14.29
CA PHE A 364 -25.05 -10.20 -13.33
C PHE A 364 -26.27 -10.90 -13.93
N ARG A 365 -26.74 -10.46 -15.11
CA ARG A 365 -27.86 -11.11 -15.83
C ARG A 365 -27.54 -12.56 -16.18
N SER A 366 -26.29 -12.88 -16.53
CA SER A 366 -25.90 -14.26 -16.82
C SER A 366 -25.93 -15.15 -15.58
N ILE A 367 -25.54 -14.64 -14.42
CA ILE A 367 -25.58 -15.38 -13.16
C ILE A 367 -27.03 -15.60 -12.73
N VAL A 368 -27.85 -14.54 -12.77
CA VAL A 368 -29.30 -14.62 -12.47
C VAL A 368 -29.99 -15.64 -13.37
N TYR A 369 -29.68 -15.66 -14.67
CA TYR A 369 -30.23 -16.65 -15.60
C TYR A 369 -29.85 -18.09 -15.24
N LYS A 370 -28.57 -18.34 -14.88
CA LYS A 370 -28.10 -19.67 -14.51
C LYS A 370 -28.64 -20.15 -13.16
N LEU A 371 -28.81 -19.25 -12.20
CA LEU A 371 -29.25 -19.60 -10.85
C LEU A 371 -30.77 -19.71 -10.72
N LEU A 372 -31.50 -18.74 -11.29
CA LEU A 372 -32.95 -18.64 -11.14
C LEU A 372 -33.72 -19.20 -12.35
N GLY A 373 -33.03 -19.48 -13.45
CA GLY A 373 -33.65 -20.01 -14.67
C GLY A 373 -34.43 -18.98 -15.48
N TYR A 374 -34.30 -17.68 -15.20
CA TYR A 374 -35.02 -16.62 -15.92
C TYR A 374 -34.08 -15.60 -16.56
N ARG A 375 -34.27 -15.35 -17.86
CA ARG A 375 -33.59 -14.30 -18.58
C ARG A 375 -34.44 -13.03 -18.53
N VAL A 376 -33.88 -11.99 -17.90
CA VAL A 376 -34.56 -10.70 -17.74
C VAL A 376 -34.10 -9.72 -18.81
N THR A 377 -35.06 -9.22 -19.59
CA THR A 377 -34.87 -8.15 -20.58
C THR A 377 -35.64 -6.91 -20.13
N ILE A 378 -35.00 -5.75 -20.18
CA ILE A 378 -35.65 -4.47 -19.85
C ILE A 378 -36.16 -3.88 -21.15
N THR A 379 -37.48 -3.82 -21.28
CA THR A 379 -38.17 -3.13 -22.37
C THR A 379 -38.54 -1.76 -21.80
N GLY A 380 -38.21 -0.67 -22.51
CA GLY A 380 -38.41 0.69 -22.00
C GLY A 380 -39.79 0.94 -21.38
N ASN A 381 -39.91 1.96 -20.53
CA ASN A 381 -41.11 2.29 -19.73
C ASN A 381 -41.33 1.39 -18.50
N GLN A 382 -40.27 1.05 -17.76
CA GLN A 382 -40.34 0.25 -16.51
C GLN A 382 -40.99 -1.13 -16.69
N ARG A 383 -40.85 -1.71 -17.89
CA ARG A 383 -41.34 -3.05 -18.22
C ARG A 383 -40.18 -4.06 -18.24
N TYR A 384 -40.44 -5.22 -17.69
CA TYR A 384 -39.47 -6.30 -17.55
C TYR A 384 -40.04 -7.57 -18.16
N GLU A 385 -39.33 -8.10 -19.14
CA GLU A 385 -39.67 -9.34 -19.82
C GLU A 385 -38.82 -10.48 -19.25
N PHE A 386 -39.49 -11.51 -18.77
CA PHE A 386 -38.89 -12.69 -18.18
C PHE A 386 -39.13 -13.87 -19.11
N MET A 387 -38.06 -14.40 -19.67
CA MET A 387 -38.11 -15.63 -20.46
C MET A 387 -37.53 -16.77 -19.64
N SER A 388 -38.30 -17.84 -19.47
CA SER A 388 -37.83 -19.04 -18.76
C SER A 388 -36.71 -19.73 -19.55
N MET A 389 -35.78 -20.37 -18.84
CA MET A 389 -34.77 -21.27 -19.41
C MET A 389 -35.40 -22.48 -20.10
N TYR A 390 -36.59 -22.88 -19.64
CA TYR A 390 -37.36 -24.02 -20.13
C TYR A 390 -38.53 -23.58 -21.02
N ALA A 391 -38.45 -22.41 -21.64
CA ALA A 391 -39.49 -21.92 -22.55
C ALA A 391 -39.54 -22.77 -23.82
N GLU A 392 -40.74 -23.21 -24.23
CA GLU A 392 -40.95 -24.05 -25.42
C GLU A 392 -40.74 -23.24 -26.71
N THR A 393 -41.16 -21.97 -26.71
CA THR A 393 -40.99 -21.05 -27.82
C THR A 393 -40.37 -19.72 -27.36
N PRO A 394 -39.64 -19.01 -28.23
CA PRO A 394 -39.07 -17.70 -27.89
C PRO A 394 -40.13 -16.59 -27.69
N LYS A 395 -41.42 -16.91 -27.84
CA LYS A 395 -42.55 -16.00 -27.58
C LYS A 395 -43.13 -16.17 -26.18
N ASP A 396 -42.69 -17.21 -25.46
CA ASP A 396 -43.15 -17.55 -24.11
C ASP A 396 -42.44 -16.68 -23.07
N ILE A 397 -42.93 -15.44 -22.97
CA ILE A 397 -42.36 -14.38 -22.13
C ILE A 397 -43.39 -14.01 -21.09
N LEU A 398 -42.98 -13.79 -19.85
CA LEU A 398 -43.78 -13.16 -18.80
C LEU A 398 -43.43 -11.69 -18.69
N CYS A 399 -44.43 -10.81 -18.68
CA CYS A 399 -44.22 -9.37 -18.62
C CYS A 399 -44.55 -8.83 -17.24
N PHE A 400 -43.67 -8.00 -16.67
CA PHE A 400 -43.87 -7.32 -15.40
C PHE A 400 -43.69 -5.81 -15.58
N THR A 401 -44.36 -5.03 -14.74
CA THR A 401 -44.21 -3.57 -14.67
C THR A 401 -44.04 -3.13 -13.24
N THR A 402 -43.32 -2.02 -13.02
CA THR A 402 -43.30 -1.35 -11.71
C THR A 402 -44.44 -0.34 -11.66
N ALA A 403 -45.27 -0.41 -10.61
CA ALA A 403 -46.30 0.57 -10.31
C ALA A 403 -45.70 1.83 -9.68
N SER A 404 -46.45 2.94 -9.65
CA SER A 404 -45.97 4.23 -9.13
C SER A 404 -45.58 4.20 -7.65
N ASN A 405 -46.04 3.21 -6.90
CA ASN A 405 -45.69 2.98 -5.50
C ASN A 405 -44.43 2.11 -5.31
N GLY A 406 -43.79 1.67 -6.40
CA GLY A 406 -42.62 0.79 -6.36
C GLY A 406 -42.93 -0.71 -6.37
N ASP A 407 -44.20 -1.12 -6.32
CA ASP A 407 -44.59 -2.52 -6.36
C ASP A 407 -44.47 -3.10 -7.77
N VAL A 408 -44.07 -4.36 -7.87
CA VAL A 408 -43.99 -5.08 -9.15
C VAL A 408 -45.32 -5.79 -9.40
N GLN A 409 -45.89 -5.61 -10.60
CA GLN A 409 -47.13 -6.27 -11.01
C GLN A 409 -46.91 -7.04 -12.32
N ILE A 410 -47.57 -8.19 -12.44
CA ILE A 410 -47.59 -8.95 -13.69
C ILE A 410 -48.54 -8.29 -14.69
N LEU A 411 -48.15 -8.25 -15.96
CA LEU A 411 -49.00 -7.85 -17.07
C LEU A 411 -49.57 -9.10 -17.74
N ALA A 412 -50.89 -9.12 -17.91
CA ALA A 412 -51.57 -10.20 -18.62
C ALA A 412 -51.11 -10.23 -20.08
N ASN A 413 -50.54 -11.36 -20.48
CA ASN A 413 -50.22 -11.75 -21.85
C ASN A 413 -50.70 -13.19 -22.10
N ASP A 414 -50.74 -13.59 -23.38
CA ASP A 414 -51.26 -14.91 -23.78
C ASP A 414 -50.60 -16.08 -23.04
N TYR A 415 -49.31 -15.94 -22.70
CA TYR A 415 -48.53 -16.93 -21.95
C TYR A 415 -48.84 -16.92 -20.44
N SER A 416 -49.04 -15.77 -19.81
CA SER A 416 -49.43 -15.69 -18.39
C SER A 416 -50.83 -16.23 -18.15
N LEU A 417 -51.71 -16.15 -19.15
CA LEU A 417 -53.07 -16.68 -19.10
C LEU A 417 -53.09 -18.21 -19.11
N SER A 418 -52.08 -18.88 -19.70
CA SER A 418 -51.98 -20.34 -19.66
C SER A 418 -51.67 -20.90 -18.26
N PHE A 419 -51.16 -20.07 -17.36
CA PHE A 419 -50.90 -20.43 -15.94
C PHE A 419 -51.94 -19.82 -14.98
N GLY A 420 -53.18 -19.62 -15.46
CA GLY A 420 -54.25 -18.95 -14.71
C GLY A 420 -54.46 -19.45 -13.27
N GLU A 421 -54.44 -20.77 -13.06
CA GLU A 421 -54.58 -21.39 -11.72
C GLU A 421 -53.42 -21.00 -10.77
N ASN A 422 -52.18 -20.99 -11.29
CA ASN A 422 -51.00 -20.58 -10.52
C ASN A 422 -51.01 -19.06 -10.26
N CYS A 423 -51.50 -18.26 -11.20
CA CYS A 423 -51.68 -16.81 -11.03
C CYS A 423 -52.67 -16.51 -9.90
N GLU A 424 -53.83 -17.18 -9.88
CA GLU A 424 -54.85 -17.00 -8.84
C GLU A 424 -54.33 -17.45 -7.46
N HIS A 425 -53.65 -18.59 -7.39
CA HIS A 425 -53.16 -19.12 -6.13
C HIS A 425 -51.99 -18.28 -5.55
N TYR A 426 -50.95 -18.01 -6.33
CA TYR A 426 -49.72 -17.39 -5.81
C TYR A 426 -49.69 -15.87 -5.89
N LEU A 427 -50.37 -15.25 -6.86
CA LEU A 427 -50.37 -13.79 -7.02
C LEU A 427 -51.61 -13.15 -6.38
N GLN A 428 -52.81 -13.71 -6.56
CA GLN A 428 -54.03 -13.12 -5.98
C GLN A 428 -54.23 -13.48 -4.50
N THR A 429 -54.03 -14.75 -4.14
CA THR A 429 -54.21 -15.21 -2.75
C THR A 429 -52.93 -15.06 -1.92
N GLY A 430 -51.78 -15.42 -2.49
CA GLY A 430 -50.49 -15.44 -1.79
C GLY A 430 -49.62 -14.17 -1.91
N ASN A 431 -49.98 -13.23 -2.80
CA ASN A 431 -49.23 -12.00 -3.12
C ASN A 431 -47.70 -12.17 -3.21
N SER A 432 -47.23 -13.26 -3.84
CA SER A 432 -45.81 -13.61 -3.90
C SER A 432 -45.36 -13.98 -5.32
N ILE A 433 -44.72 -13.02 -5.99
CA ILE A 433 -44.09 -13.23 -7.31
C ILE A 433 -42.99 -14.31 -7.25
N PRO A 434 -42.12 -14.37 -6.23
CA PRO A 434 -41.12 -15.43 -6.16
C PRO A 434 -41.72 -16.84 -6.06
N ALA A 435 -42.81 -17.01 -5.31
CA ALA A 435 -43.50 -18.30 -5.20
C ALA A 435 -44.13 -18.71 -6.54
N PHE A 436 -44.75 -17.74 -7.23
CA PHE A 436 -45.32 -17.92 -8.56
C PHE A 436 -44.27 -18.34 -9.60
N LEU A 437 -43.15 -17.60 -9.70
CA LEU A 437 -42.08 -17.91 -10.65
C LEU A 437 -41.42 -19.25 -10.35
N SER A 438 -41.27 -19.62 -9.07
CA SER A 438 -40.72 -20.93 -8.69
C SER A 438 -41.63 -22.08 -9.10
N SER A 439 -42.95 -21.93 -8.91
CA SER A 439 -43.94 -22.92 -9.35
C SER A 439 -43.92 -23.13 -10.87
N ILE A 440 -43.86 -22.03 -11.64
CA ILE A 440 -43.74 -22.10 -13.11
C ILE A 440 -42.44 -22.78 -13.53
N THR A 441 -41.31 -22.49 -12.87
CA THR A 441 -40.03 -23.15 -13.20
C THR A 441 -40.12 -24.65 -12.99
N LEU A 442 -40.74 -25.12 -11.90
CA LEU A 442 -40.91 -26.54 -11.62
C LEU A 442 -41.85 -27.22 -12.62
N ASP A 443 -42.96 -26.57 -12.98
CA ASP A 443 -43.92 -27.09 -13.96
C ASP A 443 -43.30 -27.20 -15.35
N LEU A 444 -42.61 -26.16 -15.82
CA LEU A 444 -41.92 -26.16 -17.12
C LEU A 444 -40.77 -27.17 -17.16
N PHE A 445 -40.00 -27.28 -16.08
CA PHE A 445 -38.94 -28.29 -15.97
C PHE A 445 -39.50 -29.72 -16.04
N SER A 446 -40.60 -29.98 -15.35
CA SER A 446 -41.29 -31.28 -15.39
C SER A 446 -41.76 -31.63 -16.81
N LYS A 447 -42.43 -30.68 -17.48
CA LYS A 447 -42.90 -30.85 -18.88
C LYS A 447 -41.76 -31.13 -19.84
N GLN A 448 -40.63 -30.44 -19.70
CA GLN A 448 -39.46 -30.64 -20.56
C GLN A 448 -38.74 -31.98 -20.28
N THR A 449 -38.68 -32.41 -19.02
CA THR A 449 -38.03 -33.68 -18.64
C THR A 449 -38.85 -34.92 -19.04
N ILE A 450 -40.19 -34.80 -19.09
CA ILE A 450 -41.09 -35.89 -19.53
C ILE A 450 -41.01 -36.11 -21.06
N LEU A 451 -40.56 -35.11 -21.83
CA LEU A 451 -40.36 -35.22 -23.29
C LEU A 451 -39.00 -35.83 -23.69
N GLU A 452 -38.04 -35.93 -22.76
CA GLU A 452 -36.69 -36.48 -23.00
C GLU A 452 -36.49 -37.94 -22.51
N GLN A 453 -37.55 -38.60 -22.03
CA GLN A 453 -37.59 -40.04 -21.73
C GLN A 453 -38.48 -40.77 -22.74
#